data_AF-A0A7Y1QGZ4-F1
#
_entry.id   AF-A0A7Y1QGZ4-F1
#
_cell.length_a   1.000
_cell.length_b   1.000
_cell.length_c   1.000
_cell.angle_alpha   90.00
_cell.angle_beta   90.00
_cell.angle_gamma   90.00
#
_symmetry.space_group_name_H-M   'P 1'
#
loop_
_entity.id
_entity.type
_entity.pdbx_description
1 polymer ?
#
loop_
_entity_poly.entity_id
_entity_poly.type
_entity_poly.pdbx_seq_one_letter_code
_entity_poly.pdbx_strand_id
1 'polypeptide(L)'
;MYDKTTPEERRHTELLKAIDSVKAPLSVMALIGLLDELYSKEERKVLYSEYEALRKASYAGYEALMAAGATVEPGIGWDARVKKYGEAAATEHMRPHMEALEAKKAVDQNLTDFEVKHPQIKRLFWLKNQIGKGAYE
;
A
#
# COMPACT_ATOMS: atom_id res chain seq x y z
N MET A 1 22.47 -32.21 6.61
CA MET A 1 21.78 -31.92 7.88
C MET A 1 20.46 -32.66 7.86
N TYR A 2 20.27 -33.65 8.74
CA TYR A 2 19.02 -34.41 8.82
C TYR A 2 17.95 -33.54 9.51
N ASP A 3 16.87 -33.27 8.80
CA ASP A 3 15.66 -32.66 9.35
C ASP A 3 15.07 -33.62 10.39
N LYS A 4 15.27 -33.31 11.68
CA LYS A 4 14.87 -34.13 12.83
C LYS A 4 13.43 -33.80 13.29
N THR A 5 12.53 -33.50 12.38
CA THR A 5 11.11 -33.36 12.73
C THR A 5 10.49 -34.72 12.97
N THR A 6 9.97 -34.94 14.17
CA THR A 6 9.22 -36.15 14.53
C THR A 6 7.90 -36.22 13.72
N PRO A 7 7.33 -37.43 13.54
CA PRO A 7 6.03 -37.57 12.87
C PRO A 7 4.89 -36.78 13.54
N GLU A 8 4.99 -36.51 14.85
CA GLU A 8 4.04 -35.67 15.58
C GLU A 8 4.25 -34.18 15.28
N GLU A 9 5.49 -33.70 15.24
CA GLU A 9 5.81 -32.32 14.85
C GLU A 9 5.39 -32.02 13.40
N ARG A 10 5.52 -32.99 12.48
CA ARG A 10 5.02 -32.87 11.11
C ARG A 10 3.49 -32.74 11.08
N ARG A 11 2.78 -33.62 11.78
CA ARG A 11 1.31 -33.56 11.89
C ARG A 11 0.83 -32.26 12.53
N HIS A 12 1.49 -31.80 13.59
CA HIS A 12 1.18 -30.52 14.22
C HIS A 12 1.37 -29.35 13.25
N THR A 13 2.46 -29.36 12.49
CA THR A 13 2.75 -28.34 11.47
C THR A 13 1.71 -28.35 10.34
N GLU A 14 1.32 -29.52 9.85
CA GLU A 14 0.26 -29.68 8.84
C GLU A 14 -1.09 -29.18 9.36
N LEU A 15 -1.42 -29.46 10.63
CA LEU A 15 -2.65 -29.00 11.25
C LEU A 15 -2.68 -27.47 11.40
N LEU A 16 -1.57 -26.87 11.83
CA LEU A 16 -1.45 -25.41 11.91
C LEU A 16 -1.57 -24.76 10.52
N LYS A 17 -0.93 -25.32 9.50
CA LYS A 17 -1.08 -24.85 8.11
C LYS A 17 -2.54 -24.94 7.64
N ALA A 18 -3.23 -26.03 7.95
CA ALA A 18 -4.64 -26.19 7.60
C ALA A 18 -5.51 -25.13 8.31
N ILE A 19 -5.28 -24.88 9.59
CA ILE A 19 -5.97 -23.83 10.36
C ILE A 19 -5.71 -22.43 9.78
N ASP A 20 -4.46 -22.12 9.45
CA ASP A 20 -4.09 -20.84 8.87
C ASP A 20 -4.71 -20.64 7.47
N SER A 21 -4.82 -21.71 6.68
CA SER A 21 -5.44 -21.68 5.35
C SER A 21 -6.92 -21.31 5.38
N VAL A 22 -7.67 -21.68 6.43
CA VAL A 22 -9.11 -21.39 6.56
C VAL A 22 -9.41 -20.07 7.27
N LYS A 23 -8.45 -19.55 8.05
CA LYS A 23 -8.61 -18.32 8.84
C LYS A 23 -8.90 -17.09 8.00
N ALA A 24 -8.16 -16.89 6.90
CA ALA A 24 -8.34 -15.72 6.04
C ALA A 24 -9.69 -15.74 5.29
N PRO A 25 -10.11 -16.84 4.65
CA PRO A 25 -11.45 -16.95 4.05
C PRO A 25 -12.59 -16.69 5.05
N LEU A 26 -12.54 -17.29 6.24
CA LEU A 26 -13.56 -17.07 7.27
C LEU A 26 -13.61 -15.61 7.73
N SER A 27 -12.44 -14.97 7.88
CA SER A 27 -12.36 -13.55 8.23
C SER A 27 -12.99 -12.66 7.14
N VAL A 28 -12.83 -13.02 5.87
CA VAL A 28 -13.49 -12.31 4.76
C VAL A 28 -14.99 -12.51 4.78
N MET A 29 -15.48 -13.73 4.99
CA MET A 29 -16.93 -14.00 5.08
C MET A 29 -17.57 -13.22 6.22
N ALA A 30 -16.96 -13.23 7.41
CA ALA A 30 -17.43 -12.45 8.56
C ALA A 30 -17.43 -10.94 8.27
N LEU A 31 -16.39 -10.43 7.62
CA LEU A 31 -16.30 -9.01 7.26
C LEU A 31 -17.32 -8.61 6.19
N ILE A 32 -17.62 -9.48 5.22
CA ILE A 32 -18.67 -9.24 4.23
C ILE A 32 -20.03 -9.14 4.93
N GLY A 33 -20.33 -10.05 5.86
CA GLY A 33 -21.56 -10.01 6.66
C GLY A 33 -21.72 -8.70 7.44
N LEU A 34 -20.66 -8.25 8.13
CA LEU A 34 -20.67 -6.95 8.82
C LEU A 34 -20.86 -5.78 7.84
N LEU A 35 -20.24 -5.85 6.67
CA LEU A 35 -20.34 -4.80 5.67
C LEU A 35 -21.74 -4.69 5.07
N ASP A 36 -22.53 -5.77 5.04
CA ASP A 36 -23.94 -5.74 4.63
C ASP A 36 -24.83 -4.94 5.61
N GLU A 37 -24.40 -4.78 6.87
CA GLU A 37 -25.09 -3.92 7.85
C GLU A 37 -24.71 -2.44 7.70
N LEU A 38 -23.51 -2.16 7.17
CA LEU A 38 -22.95 -0.81 7.08
C LEU A 38 -23.17 -0.14 5.73
N TYR A 39 -23.27 -0.95 4.67
CA TYR A 39 -23.33 -0.48 3.29
C TYR A 39 -24.19 -1.41 2.44
N SER A 40 -24.96 -0.84 1.53
CA SER A 40 -25.59 -1.61 0.45
C SER A 40 -24.54 -2.25 -0.46
N LYS A 41 -24.94 -3.28 -1.20
CA LYS A 41 -24.05 -3.96 -2.15
C LYS A 41 -23.51 -3.01 -3.22
N GLU A 42 -24.34 -2.07 -3.68
CA GLU A 42 -24.01 -1.06 -4.67
C GLU A 42 -22.99 -0.06 -4.11
N GLU A 43 -23.21 0.47 -2.90
CA GLU A 43 -22.26 1.36 -2.23
C GLU A 43 -20.90 0.70 -2.02
N ARG A 44 -20.87 -0.57 -1.59
CA ARG A 44 -19.60 -1.30 -1.43
C ARG A 44 -18.81 -1.40 -2.73
N LYS A 45 -19.48 -1.60 -3.88
CA LYS A 45 -18.80 -1.65 -5.18
C LYS A 45 -18.18 -0.31 -5.52
N VAL A 46 -18.91 0.79 -5.29
CA VAL A 46 -18.42 2.16 -5.53
C VAL A 46 -17.21 2.44 -4.65
N LEU A 47 -17.33 2.24 -3.33
CA LEU A 47 -16.25 2.46 -2.37
C LEU A 47 -15.01 1.61 -2.69
N TYR A 48 -15.20 0.37 -3.14
CA TYR A 48 -14.09 -0.48 -3.53
C TYR A 48 -13.35 0.08 -4.77
N SER A 49 -14.10 0.50 -5.79
CA SER A 49 -13.51 1.10 -7.00
C SER A 49 -12.81 2.43 -6.71
N GLU A 50 -13.38 3.25 -5.84
CA GLU A 50 -12.79 4.51 -5.38
C GLU A 50 -11.48 4.25 -4.63
N TYR A 51 -11.48 3.29 -3.70
CA TYR A 51 -10.27 2.91 -2.97
C TYR A 51 -9.16 2.41 -3.90
N GLU A 52 -9.51 1.58 -4.88
CA GLU A 52 -8.55 1.08 -5.87
C GLU A 52 -7.95 2.22 -6.71
N ALA A 53 -8.78 3.17 -7.14
CA ALA A 53 -8.34 4.35 -7.89
C ALA A 53 -7.40 5.24 -7.06
N LEU A 54 -7.73 5.49 -5.79
CA LEU A 54 -6.89 6.27 -4.86
C LEU A 54 -5.52 5.61 -4.66
N ARG A 55 -5.48 4.28 -4.49
CA ARG A 55 -4.21 3.54 -4.37
C ARG A 55 -3.38 3.60 -5.64
N LYS A 56 -4.01 3.48 -6.81
CA LYS A 56 -3.34 3.61 -8.12
C LYS A 56 -2.78 5.02 -8.31
N ALA A 57 -3.54 6.05 -7.95
CA ALA A 57 -3.10 7.44 -8.01
C ALA A 57 -1.91 7.71 -7.06
N SER A 58 -1.98 7.22 -5.82
CA SER A 58 -0.88 7.33 -4.85
C SER A 58 0.40 6.65 -5.36
N TYR A 59 0.27 5.46 -5.95
CA TYR A 59 1.40 4.77 -6.56
C TYR A 59 1.98 5.53 -7.76
N ALA A 60 1.14 6.03 -8.66
CA ALA A 60 1.60 6.86 -9.79
C ALA A 60 2.29 8.15 -9.30
N GLY A 61 1.80 8.76 -8.23
CA GLY A 61 2.44 9.92 -7.58
C GLY A 61 3.80 9.57 -6.98
N TYR A 62 3.96 8.36 -6.42
CA TYR A 62 5.26 7.85 -5.98
C TYR A 62 6.22 7.66 -7.16
N GLU A 63 5.79 7.04 -8.25
CA GLU A 63 6.63 6.88 -9.45
C GLU A 63 7.06 8.22 -10.04
N ALA A 64 6.14 9.19 -10.11
CA ALA A 64 6.43 10.55 -10.56
C ALA A 64 7.45 11.26 -9.66
N LEU A 65 7.30 11.13 -8.33
CA LEU A 65 8.27 11.68 -7.37
C LEU A 65 9.66 11.04 -7.51
N MET A 66 9.73 9.73 -7.72
CA MET A 66 11.00 9.02 -7.92
C MET A 66 11.67 9.39 -9.25
N ALA A 67 10.87 9.71 -10.28
CA ALA A 67 11.36 10.20 -11.56
C ALA A 67 11.76 11.69 -11.52
N ALA A 68 11.20 12.47 -10.59
CA ALA A 68 11.51 13.89 -10.43
C ALA A 68 12.89 14.08 -9.77
N GLY A 69 13.90 14.29 -10.60
CA GLY A 69 15.25 14.65 -10.17
C GLY A 69 15.51 16.16 -10.20
N ALA A 70 16.70 16.55 -9.72
CA ALA A 70 17.17 17.91 -9.89
C ALA A 70 17.40 18.24 -11.38
N THR A 71 17.14 19.47 -11.80
CA THR A 71 17.31 19.89 -13.20
C THR A 71 18.77 19.97 -13.63
N VAL A 72 19.71 20.10 -12.68
CA VAL A 72 21.16 20.20 -12.91
C VAL A 72 21.88 19.19 -12.03
N GLU A 73 22.85 18.45 -12.55
CA GLU A 73 23.67 17.49 -11.78
C GLU A 73 22.86 16.64 -10.77
N PRO A 74 21.95 15.76 -11.21
CA PRO A 74 21.05 15.03 -10.31
C PRO A 74 21.77 14.09 -9.33
N GLY A 75 23.05 13.78 -9.57
CA GLY A 75 23.87 12.93 -8.69
C GLY A 75 24.41 13.61 -7.43
N ILE A 76 24.21 14.92 -7.24
CA ILE A 76 24.64 15.62 -6.02
C ILE A 76 23.44 15.95 -5.11
N GLY A 77 23.63 15.69 -3.81
CA GLY A 77 22.65 16.02 -2.78
C GLY A 77 22.52 17.53 -2.50
N TRP A 78 21.51 17.88 -1.70
CA TRP A 78 21.16 19.26 -1.37
C TRP A 78 22.34 20.08 -0.85
N ASP A 79 23.08 19.61 0.16
CA ASP A 79 24.16 20.38 0.78
C ASP A 79 25.31 20.69 -0.20
N ALA A 80 25.67 19.72 -1.04
CA ALA A 80 26.68 19.89 -2.09
C ALA A 80 26.21 20.90 -3.15
N ARG A 81 24.91 20.90 -3.46
CA ARG A 81 24.28 21.82 -4.40
C ARG A 81 24.24 23.24 -3.86
N VAL A 82 23.82 23.43 -2.61
CA VAL A 82 23.83 24.76 -1.94
C VAL A 82 25.25 25.32 -1.89
N LYS A 83 26.23 24.50 -1.53
CA LYS A 83 27.65 24.91 -1.49
C LYS A 83 28.19 25.34 -2.85
N LYS A 84 27.72 24.71 -3.95
CA LYS A 84 28.21 24.96 -5.31
C LYS A 84 27.49 26.11 -6.01
N TYR A 85 26.17 26.20 -5.88
CA TYR A 85 25.31 27.11 -6.65
C TYR A 85 24.68 28.22 -5.82
N GLY A 86 24.78 28.14 -4.49
CA GLY A 86 24.02 28.99 -3.57
C GLY A 86 22.59 28.47 -3.37
N GLU A 87 21.97 28.90 -2.28
CA GLU A 87 20.66 28.42 -1.84
C GLU A 87 19.55 28.70 -2.86
N ALA A 88 19.48 29.91 -3.41
CA ALA A 88 18.44 30.29 -4.38
C ALA A 88 18.45 29.41 -5.63
N ALA A 89 19.63 29.17 -6.22
CA ALA A 89 19.75 28.31 -7.39
C ALA A 89 19.56 26.83 -7.03
N ALA A 90 19.99 26.38 -5.84
CA ALA A 90 19.74 25.03 -5.36
C ALA A 90 18.24 24.73 -5.24
N THR A 91 17.46 25.69 -4.73
CA THR A 91 15.99 25.62 -4.65
C THR A 91 15.38 25.49 -6.03
N GLU A 92 15.74 26.34 -6.99
CA GLU A 92 15.22 26.24 -8.36
C GLU A 92 15.59 24.91 -9.04
N HIS A 93 16.79 24.39 -8.79
CA HIS A 93 17.18 23.09 -9.33
C HIS A 93 16.34 21.94 -8.78
N MET A 94 15.91 22.02 -7.52
CA MET A 94 15.10 21.00 -6.85
C MET A 94 13.59 21.24 -6.98
N ARG A 95 13.17 22.37 -7.57
CA ARG A 95 11.76 22.74 -7.71
C ARG A 95 10.88 21.63 -8.30
N PRO A 96 11.27 20.89 -9.37
CA PRO A 96 10.46 19.79 -9.89
C PRO A 96 10.25 18.65 -8.88
N HIS A 97 11.28 18.33 -8.09
CA HIS A 97 11.17 17.32 -7.04
C HIS A 97 10.23 17.77 -5.93
N MET A 98 10.30 19.05 -5.53
CA MET A 98 9.39 19.62 -4.54
C MET A 98 7.94 19.67 -5.04
N GLU A 99 7.72 20.08 -6.28
CA GLU A 99 6.39 20.08 -6.91
C GLU A 99 5.79 18.66 -6.97
N ALA A 100 6.59 17.65 -7.36
CA ALA A 100 6.16 16.26 -7.37
C ALA A 100 5.85 15.72 -5.96
N LEU A 101 6.63 16.16 -4.95
CA LEU A 101 6.42 15.78 -3.56
C LEU A 101 5.09 16.34 -3.03
N GLU A 102 4.80 17.62 -3.28
CA GLU A 102 3.54 18.24 -2.87
C GLU A 102 2.34 17.63 -3.59
N ALA A 103 2.46 17.33 -4.88
CA ALA A 103 1.43 16.61 -5.62
C ALA A 103 1.15 15.22 -5.02
N LYS A 104 2.21 14.47 -4.66
CA LYS A 104 2.05 13.16 -4.00
C LYS A 104 1.37 13.30 -2.63
N LYS A 105 1.77 14.27 -1.82
CA LYS A 105 1.14 14.52 -0.50
C LYS A 105 -0.36 14.77 -0.63
N ALA A 106 -0.78 15.56 -1.60
CA ALA A 106 -2.20 15.83 -1.83
C ALA A 106 -2.99 14.55 -2.17
N VAL A 107 -2.41 13.67 -3.00
CA VAL A 107 -3.02 12.38 -3.35
C VAL A 107 -3.06 11.44 -2.14
N ASP A 108 -1.98 11.36 -1.37
CA ASP A 108 -1.90 10.51 -0.18
C ASP A 108 -2.84 10.99 0.94
N GLN A 109 -3.11 12.29 1.02
CA GLN A 109 -4.09 12.83 1.95
C GLN A 109 -5.49 12.32 1.62
N ASN A 110 -5.90 12.37 0.35
CA ASN A 110 -7.20 11.83 -0.08
C ASN A 110 -7.33 10.32 0.21
N LEU A 111 -6.24 9.56 -0.02
CA LEU A 111 -6.21 8.14 0.33
C LEU A 111 -6.36 7.94 1.84
N THR A 112 -5.64 8.73 2.66
CA THR A 112 -5.69 8.68 4.12
C THR A 112 -7.10 9.01 4.63
N ASP A 113 -7.71 10.07 4.13
CA ASP A 113 -9.07 10.49 4.51
C ASP A 113 -10.09 9.41 4.19
N PHE A 114 -9.97 8.77 3.02
CA PHE A 114 -10.79 7.62 2.65
C PHE A 114 -10.60 6.46 3.64
N GLU A 115 -9.35 6.12 3.97
CA GLU A 115 -9.04 5.00 4.88
C GLU A 115 -9.56 5.22 6.30
N VAL A 116 -9.55 6.48 6.78
CA VAL A 116 -10.12 6.87 8.07
C VAL A 116 -11.64 6.75 8.05
N LYS A 117 -12.28 7.17 6.96
CA LYS A 117 -13.75 7.14 6.82
C LYS A 117 -14.30 5.73 6.57
N HIS A 118 -13.55 4.88 5.87
CA HIS A 118 -14.00 3.56 5.42
C HIS A 118 -13.03 2.42 5.81
N PRO A 119 -12.72 2.24 7.10
CA PRO A 119 -11.69 1.29 7.56
C PRO A 119 -12.02 -0.17 7.22
N GLN A 120 -13.31 -0.54 7.17
CA GLN A 120 -13.76 -1.89 6.81
C GLN A 120 -13.53 -2.18 5.31
N ILE A 121 -13.62 -1.18 4.44
CA ILE A 121 -13.35 -1.33 3.00
C ILE A 121 -11.85 -1.58 2.77
N LYS A 122 -10.98 -0.82 3.44
CA LYS A 122 -9.53 -1.07 3.48
C LYS A 122 -9.20 -2.49 3.93
N ARG A 123 -9.81 -2.92 5.05
CA ARG A 123 -9.60 -4.26 5.61
C ARG A 123 -10.04 -5.36 4.64
N LEU A 124 -11.19 -5.19 3.97
CA LEU A 124 -11.68 -6.13 2.98
C LEU A 124 -10.73 -6.23 1.79
N PHE A 125 -10.25 -5.09 1.29
CA PHE A 125 -9.31 -5.04 0.18
C PHE A 125 -8.03 -5.82 0.50
N TRP A 126 -7.45 -5.60 1.69
CA TRP A 126 -6.23 -6.29 2.10
C TRP A 126 -6.43 -7.80 2.28
N LEU A 127 -7.49 -8.21 2.97
CA LEU A 127 -7.80 -9.63 3.18
C LEU A 127 -8.04 -10.37 1.86
N LYS A 128 -8.74 -9.75 0.90
CA LYS A 128 -8.91 -10.32 -0.45
C LYS A 128 -7.57 -10.56 -1.15
N ASN A 129 -6.63 -9.61 -1.05
CA ASN A 129 -5.31 -9.78 -1.64
C ASN A 129 -4.48 -10.86 -0.95
N GLN A 130 -4.65 -11.07 0.37
CA GLN A 130 -3.98 -12.17 1.06
C GLN A 130 -4.46 -13.54 0.60
N ILE A 131 -5.79 -13.69 0.41
CA ILE A 131 -6.36 -14.93 -0.13
C ILE A 131 -5.84 -15.18 -1.56
N GLY A 132 -5.78 -14.14 -2.39
CA GLY A 132 -5.26 -14.23 -3.76
C GLY A 132 -3.78 -14.61 -3.84
N LYS A 133 -2.96 -14.21 -2.86
CA LYS A 133 -1.53 -14.58 -2.78
C LYS A 133 -1.30 -15.99 -2.25
N GLY A 134 -2.06 -16.42 -1.24
CA GLY A 134 -1.94 -17.77 -0.67
C GLY A 134 -2.36 -18.91 -1.59
N ALA A 135 -2.95 -18.62 -2.75
CA ALA A 135 -3.25 -19.61 -3.78
C ALA A 135 -2.06 -19.88 -4.73
N TYR A 136 -0.98 -19.10 -4.65
CA TYR A 136 0.19 -19.16 -5.55
C TYR A 136 1.54 -19.31 -4.82
N GLU A 137 1.54 -19.56 -3.52
CA GLU A 137 2.72 -19.95 -2.71
C GLU A 137 2.53 -21.38 -2.18
#